data_AF-A0A838S475-F1
#
_entry.id   AF-A0A838S475-F1
#
_cell.length_a   1.000
_cell.length_b   1.000
_cell.length_c   1.000
_cell.angle_alpha   90.00
_cell.angle_beta   90.00
_cell.angle_gamma   90.00
#
_symmetry.space_group_name_H-M   'P 1'
#
loop_
_entity.id
_entity.type
_entity.pdbx_description
1 polymer ?
#
loop_
_entity_poly.entity_id
_entity_poly.type
_entity_poly.pdbx_seq_one_letter_code
_entity_poly.pdbx_strand_id
1 'polypeptide(L)'
;MPTTRHRYMITETDEVSAALAAAAARWPGLHASELLRRLVAEGHAALQTSVEAERCAVEQTSGALTGVYQPGDLEALRQEWPA
;
A
#
# COMPACT_ATOMS: atom_id res chain seq x y z
N MET A 1 -0.67 14.40 32.75
CA MET A 1 0.43 14.07 31.81
C MET A 1 -0.01 14.40 30.39
N PRO A 2 0.61 15.38 29.70
CA PRO A 2 0.44 15.52 28.28
C PRO A 2 1.14 14.35 27.58
N THR A 3 0.41 13.55 26.82
CA THR A 3 0.96 12.47 25.99
C THR A 3 1.79 13.08 24.85
N THR A 4 3.03 12.63 24.66
CA THR A 4 3.93 13.06 23.56
C THR A 4 3.42 12.65 22.17
N ARG A 5 2.42 11.76 22.11
CA ARG A 5 1.85 11.27 20.85
C ARG A 5 0.91 12.30 20.22
N HIS A 6 1.07 12.50 18.92
CA HIS A 6 0.17 13.32 18.11
C HIS A 6 -1.24 12.73 18.13
N ARG A 7 -2.26 13.60 18.19
CA ARG A 7 -3.66 13.21 18.14
C ARG A 7 -4.17 13.42 16.73
N TYR A 8 -4.68 12.36 16.11
CA TYR A 8 -5.39 12.45 14.85
C TYR A 8 -6.89 12.56 15.16
N MET A 9 -7.50 13.68 14.77
CA MET A 9 -8.95 13.80 14.82
C MET A 9 -9.54 13.18 13.56
N ILE A 10 -10.54 12.33 13.75
CA ILE A 10 -11.28 11.69 12.67
C ILE A 10 -12.73 12.09 12.83
N THR A 11 -13.30 12.69 11.79
CA THR A 11 -14.73 12.98 11.72
C THR A 11 -15.46 11.70 11.34
N GLU A 12 -16.55 11.40 12.04
CA GLU A 12 -17.41 10.27 11.66
C GLU A 12 -18.10 10.59 10.31
N THR A 13 -18.02 9.62 9.40
CA THR A 13 -18.73 9.59 8.12
C THR A 13 -19.36 8.23 7.95
N ASP A 14 -20.28 8.08 7.01
CA ASP A 14 -20.95 6.80 6.73
C ASP A 14 -19.93 5.68 6.45
N GLU A 15 -18.83 5.99 5.76
CA GLU A 15 -17.74 5.04 5.50
C GLU A 15 -17.00 4.63 6.78
N VAL A 16 -16.73 5.59 7.68
CA VAL A 16 -16.08 5.32 8.97
C VAL A 16 -16.99 4.45 9.83
N SER A 17 -18.29 4.74 9.89
CA SER A 17 -19.26 3.96 10.65
C SER A 17 -19.40 2.54 10.08
N ALA A 18 -19.44 2.38 8.76
CA ALA A 18 -19.46 1.08 8.10
C ALA A 18 -18.19 0.25 8.39
N ALA A 19 -17.01 0.88 8.30
CA ALA A 19 -15.74 0.24 8.61
C ALA A 19 -15.67 -0.21 10.08
N LEU A 20 -16.18 0.61 11.01
CA LEU A 20 -16.25 0.27 12.42
C LEU A 20 -17.24 -0.87 12.70
N ALA A 21 -18.38 -0.92 12.01
CA ALA A 21 -19.33 -2.02 12.12
C ALA A 21 -18.71 -3.36 11.67
N ALA A 22 -18.01 -3.34 10.53
CA ALA A 22 -17.27 -4.52 10.04
C ALA A 22 -16.16 -4.94 11.02
N ALA A 23 -15.42 -3.97 11.56
CA ALA A 23 -14.39 -4.22 12.56
C ALA A 23 -14.97 -4.80 13.87
N ALA A 24 -16.13 -4.31 14.32
CA ALA A 24 -16.79 -4.82 15.51
C ALA A 24 -17.29 -6.26 15.34
N ALA A 25 -17.73 -6.64 14.13
CA ALA A 25 -18.06 -8.03 13.82
C ALA A 25 -16.81 -8.94 13.88
N ARG A 26 -15.66 -8.44 13.45
CA ARG A 26 -14.37 -9.15 13.50
C ARG A 26 -13.76 -9.22 14.90
N TRP A 27 -13.90 -8.16 15.68
CA TRP A 27 -13.36 -8.00 17.04
C TRP A 27 -14.46 -7.51 18.00
N PRO A 28 -15.35 -8.41 18.43
CA PRO A 28 -16.47 -8.03 19.27
C PRO A 28 -16.02 -7.54 20.64
N GLY A 29 -16.75 -6.57 21.20
CA GLY A 29 -16.53 -6.03 22.54
C GLY A 29 -15.49 -4.93 22.66
N LEU A 30 -14.88 -4.50 21.55
CA LEU A 30 -13.94 -3.38 21.55
C LEU A 30 -14.63 -2.03 21.32
N HIS A 31 -14.07 -0.98 21.91
CA HIS A 31 -14.53 0.39 21.68
C HIS A 31 -14.08 0.90 20.31
N ALA A 32 -14.79 1.89 19.77
CA ALA A 32 -14.51 2.47 18.45
C ALA A 32 -13.05 2.92 18.28
N SER A 33 -12.44 3.53 19.30
CA SER A 33 -11.03 3.96 19.24
C SER A 33 -10.04 2.79 19.14
N GLU A 34 -10.35 1.66 19.77
CA GLU A 34 -9.55 0.45 19.70
C GLU A 34 -9.71 -0.26 18.35
N LEU A 35 -10.93 -0.25 17.82
CA LEU A 35 -11.24 -0.73 16.46
C LEU A 35 -10.50 0.10 15.41
N LEU A 36 -10.54 1.43 15.49
CA LEU A 36 -9.76 2.32 14.59
C LEU A 36 -8.27 2.00 14.65
N ARG A 37 -7.71 1.80 15.85
CA ARG A 37 -6.30 1.44 15.99
C ARG A 37 -5.97 0.10 15.34
N ARG A 38 -6.85 -0.90 15.45
CA ARG A 38 -6.69 -2.20 14.78
C ARG A 38 -6.81 -2.09 13.27
N LEU A 39 -7.79 -1.35 12.78
CA LEU A 39 -7.97 -1.09 11.35
C LEU A 39 -6.74 -0.41 10.73
N VAL A 40 -6.14 0.56 11.42
CA VAL A 40 -4.89 1.21 10.96
C VAL A 40 -3.73 0.21 10.90
N ALA A 41 -3.61 -0.69 11.88
CA ALA A 41 -2.57 -1.71 11.88
C ALA A 41 -2.74 -2.73 10.74
N GLU A 42 -3.96 -3.22 10.52
CA GLU A 42 -4.29 -4.14 9.41
C GLU A 42 -4.10 -3.46 8.05
N GLY A 43 -4.54 -2.21 7.91
CA GLY A 43 -4.32 -1.43 6.69
C GLY A 43 -2.83 -1.21 6.40
N HIS A 44 -2.02 -0.94 7.43
CA HIS A 44 -0.58 -0.84 7.27
C HIS A 44 0.05 -2.16 6.79
N ALA A 45 -0.35 -3.29 7.39
CA ALA A 45 0.16 -4.61 7.00
C ALA A 45 -0.23 -4.97 5.54
N ALA A 46 -1.46 -4.64 5.13
CA ALA A 46 -1.92 -4.84 3.76
C ALA A 46 -1.09 -4.00 2.76
N LEU A 47 -0.82 -2.73 3.07
CA LEU A 47 0.02 -1.86 2.25
C LEU A 47 1.47 -2.34 2.16
N GLN A 48 2.04 -2.84 3.25
CA GLN A 48 3.40 -3.41 3.22
C GLN A 48 3.46 -4.65 2.33
N THR A 49 2.44 -5.51 2.41
CA THR A 49 2.37 -6.73 1.59
C THR A 49 2.28 -6.41 0.09
N SER A 50 1.49 -5.41 -0.30
CA SER A 50 1.38 -5.01 -1.71
C SER A 50 2.69 -4.42 -2.23
N VAL A 51 3.32 -3.53 -1.46
CA VAL A 51 4.61 -2.93 -1.83
C VAL A 51 5.70 -4.00 -1.94
N GLU A 52 5.74 -4.96 -1.02
CA GLU A 52 6.72 -6.04 -1.07
C GLU A 52 6.50 -6.95 -2.27
N ALA A 53 5.24 -7.26 -2.61
CA ALA A 53 4.93 -8.04 -3.81
C ALA A 53 5.36 -7.32 -5.10
N GLU A 54 5.12 -6.01 -5.20
CA GLU A 54 5.59 -5.19 -6.32
C GLU A 54 7.12 -5.17 -6.42
N ARG A 55 7.81 -4.96 -5.30
CA ARG A 55 9.28 -4.97 -5.26
C ARG A 55 9.85 -6.33 -5.64
N CYS A 56 9.28 -7.41 -5.12
CA CYS A 56 9.70 -8.76 -5.44
C CYS A 56 9.51 -9.07 -6.93
N ALA A 57 8.40 -8.62 -7.54
CA ALA A 57 8.19 -8.76 -8.98
C ALA A 57 9.23 -7.99 -9.80
N VAL A 58 9.58 -6.77 -9.39
CA VAL A 58 10.64 -5.98 -10.03
C VAL A 58 11.99 -6.68 -9.88
N GLU A 59 12.35 -7.15 -8.70
CA GLU A 59 13.62 -7.84 -8.46
C GLU A 59 13.72 -9.15 -9.26
N GLN A 60 12.65 -9.94 -9.33
CA GLN A 60 12.63 -11.19 -10.11
C GLN A 60 12.76 -10.98 -11.61
N THR A 61 12.26 -9.86 -12.13
CA THR A 61 12.27 -9.55 -13.57
C THR A 61 13.43 -8.66 -13.98
N SER A 62 14.07 -7.98 -13.02
CA SER A 62 15.22 -7.12 -13.27
C SER A 62 16.38 -7.91 -13.87
N GLY A 63 16.87 -7.46 -15.02
CA GLY A 63 17.97 -8.11 -15.73
C GLY A 63 17.61 -9.45 -16.38
N ALA A 64 16.35 -9.90 -16.32
CA ALA A 64 15.91 -11.13 -16.99
C ALA A 64 16.09 -11.08 -18.52
N LEU A 65 16.15 -9.88 -19.10
CA LEU A 65 16.40 -9.63 -20.52
C LEU A 65 17.84 -9.14 -20.81
N THR A 66 18.74 -9.18 -19.82
CA THR A 66 20.13 -8.81 -20.04
C THR A 66 20.77 -9.75 -21.08
N GLY A 67 21.33 -9.18 -22.14
CA GLY A 67 21.93 -9.92 -23.26
C GLY A 67 20.96 -10.29 -24.39
N VAL A 68 19.65 -10.04 -24.23
CA VAL A 68 18.68 -10.20 -25.32
C VAL A 68 18.81 -9.06 -26.34
N TYR A 69 18.94 -7.84 -25.85
CA TYR A 69 19.10 -6.65 -26.68
C TYR A 69 20.51 -6.56 -27.26
N GLN A 70 20.59 -6.35 -28.56
CA GLN A 70 21.82 -6.14 -29.29
C GLN A 70 22.32 -4.70 -29.13
N PRO A 71 23.64 -4.48 -29.32
CA PRO A 71 24.17 -3.12 -29.39
C PRO A 71 23.45 -2.31 -30.48
N GLY A 72 22.86 -1.18 -30.10
CA GLY A 72 22.16 -0.26 -31.01
C GLY A 72 20.63 -0.37 -31.02
N ASP A 73 20.04 -1.40 -30.41
CA ASP A 73 18.57 -1.60 -30.37
C ASP A 73 17.84 -0.41 -29.71
N LEU A 74 18.44 0.18 -28.68
CA LEU A 74 17.88 1.34 -27.98
C LEU A 74 17.79 2.58 -28.88
N GLU A 75 18.80 2.82 -29.69
CA GLU A 75 18.84 3.95 -30.62
C GLU A 75 17.85 3.76 -31.77
N ALA A 76 17.69 2.52 -32.26
CA ALA A 76 16.67 2.18 -33.26
C ALA A 76 15.25 2.45 -32.72
N LEU A 77 14.94 1.96 -31.52
CA LEU A 77 13.65 2.18 -30.85
C LEU A 77 13.33 3.67 -30.67
N ARG A 78 14.32 4.49 -30.31
CA ARG A 78 14.11 5.94 -30.12
C ARG A 78 13.77 6.66 -31.41
N GLN A 79 14.23 6.17 -32.57
CA GLN A 79 13.92 6.78 -33.87
C GLN A 79 12.50 6.46 -34.36
N GLU A 80 11.82 5.46 -33.77
CA GLU A 80 10.47 5.05 -34.16
C GLU A 80 9.37 5.93 -33.53
N TRP A 81 9.70 6.72 -32.49
CA TRP A 81 8.74 7.64 -31.88
C TRP A 81 8.80 9.04 -32.49
N PRO A 82 7.65 9.63 -32.87
CA PRO A 82 7.61 11.03 -33.27
C PRO A 82 7.93 11.93 -32.05
N ALA A 83 8.65 13.01 -32.32
CA ALA A 83 9.05 14.02 -31.32
C ALA A 83 7.85 14.71 -30.66
#